data_AF-A0A838QZP0-F1
#
_entry.id   AF-A0A838QZP0-F1
#
_cell.length_a   1.000
_cell.length_b   1.000
_cell.length_c   1.000
_cell.angle_alpha   90.00
_cell.angle_beta   90.00
_cell.angle_gamma   90.00
#
_symmetry.space_group_name_H-M   'P 1'
#
loop_
_entity.id
_entity.type
_entity.pdbx_description
1 polymer ?
#
loop_
_entity_poly.entity_id
_entity_poly.type
_entity_poly.pdbx_seq_one_letter_code
_entity_poly.pdbx_strand_id
1 'polypeptide(L)'
;MLEELRWKTSVSTTCLHAAACRATGLAAADDQLASILDPAADALANEIAAAGWPVPEMLHELTGLASELDNNGELVKRAITRLHLPMADVTAPVRIAGAIADLEAAMQRAAPALAEELAVRIRPIREQWEARGPGLLMEIARLTEPLAVPSAAEIVLVAPYVGGAGSAYASANRVVLEAVLFNPLPELPEAVRLAWLLSQLNADLPWMTDVMPPAQARGAMKLAMIPPVLAAAEAVELAHCDELTLAAAIAAWLPGVAAEDAAPKIWTWWNAWLDHATKWPVAVAALEQLTLR
;
A
#
# COMPACT_ATOMS: atom_id res chain seq x y z
N MET A 1 12.63 -4.86 16.95
CA MET A 1 11.47 -4.17 17.57
C MET A 1 11.36 -2.85 16.84
N LEU A 2 10.17 -2.43 16.42
CA LEU A 2 10.04 -1.25 15.56
C LEU A 2 10.32 0.01 16.41
N GLU A 3 11.39 0.71 16.06
CA GLU A 3 12.01 1.78 16.84
C GLU A 3 11.35 3.14 16.56
N GLU A 4 10.85 3.38 15.33
CA GLU A 4 10.25 4.66 14.97
C GLU A 4 9.21 4.58 13.83
N LEU A 5 7.97 5.02 14.09
CA LEU A 5 6.98 5.30 13.06
C LEU A 5 6.76 6.81 12.94
N ARG A 6 6.92 7.33 11.73
CA ARG A 6 6.70 8.75 11.43
C ARG A 6 5.37 8.92 10.70
N TRP A 7 4.44 9.60 11.34
CA TRP A 7 3.10 9.86 10.82
C TRP A 7 3.08 11.19 10.08
N LYS A 8 2.58 11.19 8.84
CA LYS A 8 2.46 12.38 7.98
C LYS A 8 1.12 12.39 7.24
N THR A 9 0.80 13.56 6.71
CA THR A 9 -0.28 13.77 5.74
C THR A 9 0.32 14.47 4.52
N SER A 10 -0.21 14.20 3.33
CA SER A 10 0.25 14.88 2.11
C SER A 10 -0.90 15.04 1.11
N VAL A 11 -1.13 16.29 0.68
CA VAL A 11 -2.12 16.62 -0.36
C VAL A 11 -1.67 16.07 -1.71
N SER A 12 -0.38 16.21 -2.05
CA SER A 12 0.17 15.66 -3.29
C SER A 12 0.07 14.13 -3.33
N THR A 13 0.43 13.45 -2.24
CA THR A 13 0.24 11.99 -2.12
C THR A 13 -1.24 11.61 -2.20
N THR A 14 -2.15 12.42 -1.66
CA THR A 14 -3.60 12.18 -1.80
C THR A 14 -4.04 12.20 -3.25
N CYS A 15 -3.61 13.21 -4.00
CA CYS A 15 -3.94 13.36 -5.41
C CYS A 15 -3.44 12.16 -6.22
N LEU A 16 -2.18 11.81 -6.04
CA LEU A 16 -1.53 10.71 -6.77
C LEU A 16 -2.07 9.33 -6.36
N HIS A 17 -2.42 9.14 -5.08
CA HIS A 17 -3.11 7.94 -4.60
C HIS A 17 -4.47 7.76 -5.27
N ALA A 18 -5.28 8.82 -5.37
CA ALA A 18 -6.56 8.78 -6.09
C ALA A 18 -6.36 8.41 -7.58
N ALA A 19 -5.38 9.04 -8.25
CA ALA A 19 -5.06 8.72 -9.63
C ALA A 19 -4.58 7.27 -9.80
N ALA A 20 -3.76 6.75 -8.87
CA ALA A 20 -3.32 5.36 -8.87
C ALA A 20 -4.48 4.38 -8.68
N CYS A 21 -5.40 4.65 -7.74
CA CYS A 21 -6.60 3.84 -7.51
C CYS A 21 -7.50 3.80 -8.74
N ARG A 22 -7.70 4.96 -9.39
CA ARG A 22 -8.45 5.05 -10.63
C ARG A 22 -7.80 4.25 -11.76
N ALA A 23 -6.49 4.39 -11.94
CA ALA A 23 -5.75 3.69 -13.00
C ALA A 23 -5.77 2.16 -12.83
N THR A 24 -5.96 1.66 -11.61
CA THR A 24 -6.12 0.22 -11.32
C THR A 24 -7.59 -0.23 -11.31
N GLY A 25 -8.54 0.65 -11.64
CA GLY A 25 -9.95 0.33 -11.77
C GLY A 25 -10.71 0.24 -10.45
N LEU A 26 -10.17 0.81 -9.36
CA LEU A 26 -10.89 0.87 -8.09
C LEU A 26 -11.99 1.94 -8.16
N ALA A 27 -13.18 1.57 -7.71
CA ALA A 27 -14.32 2.48 -7.66
C ALA A 27 -14.14 3.51 -6.54
N ALA A 28 -14.49 4.77 -6.83
CA ALA A 28 -14.54 5.80 -5.82
C ALA A 28 -15.69 5.54 -4.84
N ALA A 29 -15.49 5.86 -3.57
CA ALA A 29 -16.53 5.85 -2.54
C ALA A 29 -17.42 7.09 -2.59
N ASP A 30 -16.94 8.18 -3.18
CA ASP A 30 -17.66 9.45 -3.35
C ASP A 30 -17.70 9.86 -4.82
N ASP A 31 -18.86 9.68 -5.46
CA ASP A 31 -19.11 10.03 -6.86
C ASP A 31 -18.88 11.51 -7.14
N GLN A 32 -19.13 12.40 -6.18
CA GLN A 32 -18.91 13.83 -6.35
C GLN A 32 -17.42 14.15 -6.41
N LEU A 33 -16.62 13.60 -5.48
CA LEU A 33 -15.17 13.77 -5.52
C LEU A 33 -14.57 13.16 -6.79
N ALA A 34 -15.03 11.96 -7.16
CA ALA A 34 -14.63 11.29 -8.39
C ALA A 34 -14.89 12.17 -9.63
N SER A 35 -16.10 12.73 -9.75
CA SER A 35 -16.46 13.59 -10.89
C SER A 35 -15.53 14.80 -11.10
N ILE A 36 -14.85 15.24 -10.04
CA ILE A 36 -13.91 16.37 -10.08
C ILE A 36 -12.48 15.90 -10.39
N LEU A 37 -12.03 14.81 -9.77
CA LEU A 37 -10.64 14.35 -9.86
C LEU A 37 -10.39 13.46 -11.08
N ASP A 38 -11.37 12.64 -11.45
CA ASP A 38 -11.25 11.63 -12.49
C ASP A 38 -10.75 12.19 -13.83
N PRO A 39 -11.25 13.33 -14.34
CA PRO A 39 -10.74 13.89 -15.60
C PRO A 39 -9.27 14.30 -15.52
N ALA A 40 -8.82 14.84 -14.39
CA ALA A 40 -7.42 15.25 -14.21
C ALA A 40 -6.50 14.04 -14.00
N ALA A 41 -6.98 13.01 -13.29
CA ALA A 41 -6.28 11.74 -13.15
C ALA A 41 -6.12 11.01 -14.50
N ASP A 42 -7.16 11.00 -15.33
CA ASP A 42 -7.11 10.45 -16.69
C ASP A 42 -6.14 11.22 -17.58
N ALA A 43 -6.12 12.56 -17.49
CA ALA A 43 -5.16 13.39 -18.21
C ALA A 43 -3.72 13.05 -17.83
N LEU A 44 -3.43 12.90 -16.53
CA LEU A 44 -2.12 12.46 -16.05
C LEU A 44 -1.75 11.06 -16.56
N ALA A 45 -2.66 10.10 -16.48
CA ALA A 45 -2.45 8.75 -17.00
C ALA A 45 -2.16 8.75 -18.51
N ASN A 46 -2.87 9.58 -19.28
CA ASN A 46 -2.67 9.73 -20.72
C ASN A 46 -1.29 10.32 -21.05
N GLU A 47 -0.79 11.29 -20.28
CA GLU A 47 0.56 11.84 -20.48
C GLU A 47 1.65 10.81 -20.17
N ILE A 48 1.47 9.99 -19.14
CA ILE A 48 2.38 8.87 -18.83
C ILE A 48 2.36 7.83 -19.97
N ALA A 49 1.17 7.45 -20.45
CA ALA A 49 1.02 6.51 -21.55
C ALA A 49 1.59 7.05 -22.87
N ALA A 50 1.41 8.34 -23.15
CA ALA A 50 1.96 9.00 -24.34
C ALA A 50 3.50 9.04 -24.33
N ALA A 51 4.13 9.01 -23.15
CA ALA A 51 5.57 8.86 -23.00
C ALA A 51 6.06 7.41 -23.21
N GLY A 52 5.14 6.44 -23.40
CA GLY A 52 5.44 5.02 -23.52
C GLY A 52 5.82 4.37 -22.19
N TRP A 53 5.42 4.96 -21.06
CA TRP A 53 5.76 4.47 -19.73
C TRP A 53 4.60 3.67 -19.11
N PRO A 54 4.90 2.70 -18.23
CA PRO A 54 3.88 1.88 -17.58
C PRO A 54 3.10 2.71 -16.55
N VAL A 55 1.82 2.97 -16.83
CA VAL A 55 0.98 3.90 -16.05
C VAL A 55 0.85 3.49 -14.58
N PRO A 56 0.47 2.23 -14.23
CA PRO A 56 0.30 1.84 -12.84
C PRO A 56 1.59 1.96 -12.02
N GLU A 57 2.71 1.51 -12.58
CA GLU A 57 4.03 1.53 -11.94
C GLU A 57 4.54 2.95 -11.75
N MET A 58 4.34 3.82 -12.74
CA MET A 58 4.70 5.23 -12.64
C MET A 58 3.87 5.95 -11.59
N LEU A 59 2.54 5.77 -11.57
CA LEU A 59 1.67 6.37 -10.55
C LEU A 59 1.97 5.84 -9.16
N HIS A 60 2.28 4.54 -9.03
CA HIS A 60 2.74 3.97 -7.77
C HIS A 60 4.03 4.64 -7.30
N GLU A 61 5.06 4.75 -8.14
CA GLU A 61 6.32 5.38 -7.74
C GLU A 61 6.15 6.88 -7.41
N LEU A 62 5.37 7.62 -8.20
CA LEU A 62 5.04 9.02 -7.92
C LEU A 62 4.35 9.17 -6.56
N THR A 63 3.32 8.36 -6.28
CA THR A 63 2.60 8.37 -4.99
C THR A 63 3.56 8.11 -3.83
N GLY A 64 4.43 7.11 -3.99
CA GLY A 64 5.43 6.73 -3.00
C GLY A 64 6.49 7.79 -2.74
N LEU A 65 6.69 8.78 -3.61
CA LEU A 65 7.68 9.86 -3.48
C LEU A 65 7.08 11.21 -3.05
N ALA A 66 5.78 11.41 -3.26
CA ALA A 66 5.14 12.72 -3.19
C ALA A 66 5.08 13.39 -1.81
N SER A 67 5.32 12.66 -0.72
CA SER A 67 5.40 13.27 0.63
C SER A 67 6.80 13.81 0.98
N GLU A 68 7.80 13.59 0.12
CA GLU A 68 9.17 14.07 0.29
C GLU A 68 9.52 15.25 -0.61
N LEU A 69 8.81 15.42 -1.72
CA LEU A 69 9.18 16.33 -2.79
C LEU A 69 8.05 17.31 -3.08
N ASP A 70 8.28 18.59 -2.77
CA ASP A 70 7.32 19.67 -3.03
C ASP A 70 7.32 20.13 -4.50
N ASN A 71 8.31 19.70 -5.30
CA ASN A 71 8.45 20.08 -6.70
C ASN A 71 8.08 18.94 -7.65
N ASN A 72 6.99 19.12 -8.41
CA ASN A 72 6.50 18.11 -9.35
C ASN A 72 7.51 17.73 -10.45
N GLY A 73 8.38 18.66 -10.87
CA GLY A 73 9.44 18.37 -11.84
C GLY A 73 10.53 17.47 -11.26
N GLU A 74 10.92 17.68 -10.01
CA GLU A 74 11.87 16.81 -9.29
C GLU A 74 11.25 15.44 -8.99
N LEU A 75 9.99 15.42 -8.56
CA LEU A 75 9.20 14.21 -8.33
C LEU A 75 9.20 13.29 -9.55
N VAL A 76 8.85 13.83 -10.72
CA VAL A 76 8.82 13.07 -11.98
C VAL A 76 10.22 12.57 -12.36
N LYS A 77 11.25 13.40 -12.26
CA LYS A 77 12.64 12.99 -12.55
C LYS A 77 13.10 11.85 -11.64
N ARG A 78 12.76 11.91 -10.35
CA ARG A 78 13.12 10.88 -9.36
C ARG A 78 12.40 9.56 -9.65
N ALA A 79 11.11 9.60 -9.99
CA ALA A 79 10.34 8.42 -10.37
C ALA A 79 10.90 7.75 -11.64
N ILE A 80 11.19 8.52 -12.69
CA ILE A 80 11.84 8.04 -13.92
C ILE A 80 13.15 7.33 -13.60
N THR A 81 13.97 7.94 -12.75
CA THR A 81 15.28 7.38 -12.36
C THR A 81 15.13 6.05 -11.63
N ARG A 82 14.19 5.94 -10.68
CA ARG A 82 13.97 4.70 -9.90
C ARG A 82 13.40 3.57 -10.74
N LEU A 83 12.52 3.91 -11.68
CA LEU A 83 11.91 2.94 -12.60
C LEU A 83 12.81 2.60 -13.81
N HIS A 84 13.98 3.25 -13.94
CA HIS A 84 14.90 3.07 -15.06
C HIS A 84 14.22 3.29 -16.42
N LEU A 85 13.32 4.27 -16.50
CA LEU A 85 12.52 4.51 -17.70
C LEU A 85 13.33 5.22 -18.79
N PRO A 86 13.09 4.87 -20.07
CA PRO A 86 13.78 5.51 -21.19
C PRO A 86 13.32 6.95 -21.39
N MET A 87 14.27 7.84 -21.69
CA MET A 87 14.06 9.27 -21.92
C MET A 87 14.07 9.61 -23.42
N ALA A 88 13.21 8.95 -24.20
CA ALA A 88 13.10 9.20 -25.65
C ALA A 88 12.45 10.55 -25.97
N ASP A 89 11.41 10.93 -25.22
CA ASP A 89 10.77 12.24 -25.28
C ASP A 89 11.27 13.14 -24.14
N VAL A 90 12.11 14.11 -24.46
CA VAL A 90 12.69 15.07 -23.49
C VAL A 90 11.65 16.01 -22.88
N THR A 91 10.47 16.12 -23.49
CA THR A 91 9.39 17.00 -23.02
C THR A 91 8.37 16.28 -22.13
N ALA A 92 8.35 14.94 -22.12
CA ALA A 92 7.44 14.14 -21.32
C ALA A 92 7.49 14.47 -19.81
N PRO A 93 8.66 14.63 -19.16
CA PRO A 93 8.69 14.97 -17.73
C PRO A 93 8.00 16.29 -17.40
N VAL A 94 8.10 17.27 -18.30
CA VAL A 94 7.49 18.60 -18.12
C VAL A 94 5.98 18.52 -18.25
N ARG A 95 5.46 17.78 -19.24
CA ARG A 95 4.02 17.58 -19.40
C ARG A 95 3.41 16.83 -18.24
N ILE A 96 4.06 15.76 -17.78
CA ILE A 96 3.61 14.97 -16.62
C ILE A 96 3.64 15.82 -15.35
N ALA A 97 4.70 16.60 -15.11
CA ALA A 97 4.74 17.51 -13.96
C ALA A 97 3.61 18.57 -14.02
N GLY A 98 3.26 19.06 -15.22
CA GLY A 98 2.11 19.92 -15.45
C GLY A 98 0.79 19.23 -15.11
N ALA A 99 0.59 18.00 -15.58
CA ALA A 99 -0.61 17.22 -15.29
C ALA A 99 -0.77 16.90 -13.79
N ILE A 100 0.34 16.68 -13.06
CA ILE A 100 0.30 16.56 -11.59
C ILE A 100 -0.17 17.88 -10.97
N ALA A 101 0.36 19.02 -11.41
CA ALA A 101 -0.06 20.34 -10.89
C ALA A 101 -1.55 20.62 -11.18
N ASP A 102 -2.05 20.22 -12.35
CA ASP A 102 -3.47 20.36 -12.69
C ASP A 102 -4.37 19.49 -11.81
N LEU A 103 -3.94 18.26 -11.50
CA LEU A 103 -4.62 17.36 -10.57
C LEU A 103 -4.63 17.92 -9.13
N GLU A 104 -3.50 18.42 -8.65
CA GLU A 104 -3.40 19.07 -7.34
C GLU A 104 -4.29 20.32 -7.27
N ALA A 105 -4.31 21.12 -8.34
CA ALA A 105 -5.19 22.29 -8.41
C ALA A 105 -6.68 21.90 -8.45
N ALA A 106 -7.04 20.79 -9.08
CA ALA A 106 -8.41 20.27 -9.05
C ALA A 106 -8.81 19.85 -7.63
N MET A 107 -7.94 19.12 -6.93
CA MET A 107 -8.16 18.76 -5.52
C MET A 107 -8.29 19.99 -4.63
N GLN A 108 -7.38 20.96 -4.75
CA GLN A 108 -7.40 22.17 -3.91
C GLN A 108 -8.68 23.01 -4.12
N ARG A 109 -9.25 23.01 -5.33
CA ARG A 109 -10.56 23.64 -5.58
C ARG A 109 -11.71 22.86 -4.96
N ALA A 110 -11.65 21.53 -5.00
CA ALA A 110 -12.69 20.65 -4.46
C ALA A 110 -12.71 20.63 -2.92
N ALA A 111 -11.53 20.61 -2.31
CA ALA A 111 -11.36 20.52 -0.86
C ALA A 111 -10.27 21.52 -0.39
N PRO A 112 -10.59 22.83 -0.31
CA PRO A 112 -9.61 23.86 0.05
C PRO A 112 -8.99 23.69 1.44
N ALA A 113 -9.71 23.04 2.37
CA ALA A 113 -9.30 22.79 3.75
C ALA A 113 -8.74 21.37 3.95
N LEU A 114 -8.37 20.68 2.86
CA LEU A 114 -7.98 19.27 2.93
C LEU A 114 -6.78 19.03 3.85
N ALA A 115 -5.80 19.92 3.84
CA ALA A 115 -4.62 19.79 4.70
C ALA A 115 -5.00 19.83 6.19
N GLU A 116 -5.87 20.77 6.58
CA GLU A 116 -6.38 20.87 7.95
C GLU A 116 -7.25 19.67 8.32
N GLU A 117 -8.10 19.20 7.40
CA GLU A 117 -8.94 18.02 7.62
C GLU A 117 -8.12 16.75 7.83
N LEU A 118 -7.10 16.52 7.00
CA LEU A 118 -6.20 15.37 7.14
C LEU A 118 -5.45 15.39 8.47
N ALA A 119 -5.01 16.58 8.92
CA ALA A 119 -4.35 16.74 10.20
C ALA A 119 -5.23 16.36 11.39
N VAL A 120 -6.56 16.43 11.26
CA VAL A 120 -7.52 15.94 12.27
C VAL A 120 -7.82 14.45 12.07
N ARG A 121 -8.00 14.00 10.82
CA ARG A 121 -8.33 12.61 10.46
C ARG A 121 -7.25 11.59 10.81
N ILE A 122 -6.01 12.01 11.02
CA ILE A 122 -4.93 11.11 11.45
C ILE A 122 -5.15 10.51 12.84
N ARG A 123 -5.84 11.23 13.72
CA ARG A 123 -5.91 10.88 15.14
C ARG A 123 -6.56 9.52 15.40
N PRO A 124 -7.74 9.17 14.85
CA PRO A 124 -8.39 7.90 15.17
C PRO A 124 -7.55 6.68 14.81
N ILE A 125 -6.93 6.66 13.61
CA ILE A 125 -6.08 5.54 13.17
C ILE A 125 -4.82 5.46 14.03
N ARG A 126 -4.21 6.61 14.33
CA ARG A 126 -3.02 6.67 15.18
C ARG A 126 -3.29 6.20 16.60
N GLU A 127 -4.39 6.64 17.21
CA GLU A 127 -4.79 6.22 18.56
C GLU A 127 -5.09 4.71 18.61
N GLN A 128 -5.78 4.15 17.60
CA GLN A 128 -5.97 2.70 17.46
C GLN A 128 -4.64 1.96 17.31
N TRP A 129 -3.72 2.50 16.53
CA TRP A 129 -2.39 1.92 16.36
C TRP A 129 -1.56 1.96 17.64
N GLU A 130 -1.51 3.10 18.33
CA GLU A 130 -0.76 3.24 19.59
C GLU A 130 -1.25 2.27 20.67
N ALA A 131 -2.53 1.89 20.65
CA ALA A 131 -3.10 0.94 21.59
C ALA A 131 -2.61 -0.50 21.41
N ARG A 132 -2.44 -0.99 20.17
CA ARG A 132 -2.20 -2.42 19.88
C ARG A 132 -1.13 -2.72 18.81
N GLY A 133 -0.80 -1.76 17.97
CA GLY A 133 0.13 -1.88 16.84
C GLY A 133 1.54 -2.38 17.21
N PRO A 134 2.18 -1.90 18.30
CA PRO A 134 3.47 -2.44 18.72
C PRO A 134 3.41 -3.95 19.05
N GLY A 135 2.37 -4.39 19.76
CA GLY A 135 2.16 -5.81 20.07
C GLY A 135 1.89 -6.63 18.80
N LEU A 136 1.11 -6.08 17.87
CA LEU A 136 0.81 -6.68 16.57
C LEU A 136 2.10 -6.97 15.77
N LEU A 137 3.01 -5.99 15.69
CA LEU A 137 4.29 -6.15 14.98
C LEU A 137 5.25 -7.12 15.69
N MET A 138 5.25 -7.15 17.02
CA MET A 138 6.03 -8.13 17.79
C MET A 138 5.56 -9.56 17.52
N GLU A 139 4.24 -9.78 17.50
CA GLU A 139 3.67 -11.08 17.19
C GLU A 139 3.90 -11.50 15.74
N ILE A 140 3.80 -10.58 14.77
CA ILE A 140 4.17 -10.86 13.37
C ILE A 140 5.62 -11.33 13.27
N ALA A 141 6.55 -10.62 13.92
CA ALA A 141 7.97 -10.99 13.92
C ALA A 141 8.24 -12.36 14.58
N ARG A 142 7.45 -12.72 15.60
CA ARG A 142 7.52 -14.03 16.28
C ARG A 142 6.97 -15.17 15.41
N LEU A 143 5.89 -14.90 14.67
CA LEU A 143 5.20 -15.87 13.81
C LEU A 143 5.91 -16.11 12.46
N THR A 144 6.75 -15.16 12.05
CA THR A 144 7.51 -15.19 10.79
C THR A 144 9.01 -15.21 11.09
N GLU A 145 9.71 -14.10 10.86
CA GLU A 145 11.09 -13.85 11.25
C GLU A 145 11.26 -12.37 11.64
N PRO A 146 12.23 -12.00 12.50
CA PRO A 146 12.46 -10.61 12.88
C PRO A 146 12.71 -9.65 11.71
N LEU A 147 13.30 -10.15 10.61
CA LEU A 147 13.57 -9.36 9.40
C LEU A 147 12.33 -9.11 8.52
N ALA A 148 11.21 -9.81 8.77
CA ALA A 148 9.97 -9.57 8.02
C ALA A 148 9.31 -8.23 8.38
N VAL A 149 9.61 -7.69 9.56
CA VAL A 149 9.03 -6.45 10.05
C VAL A 149 10.08 -5.32 9.98
N PRO A 150 9.73 -4.13 9.43
CA PRO A 150 10.66 -3.00 9.38
C PRO A 150 11.01 -2.50 10.79
N SER A 151 12.22 -1.95 10.97
CA SER A 151 12.61 -1.30 12.23
C SER A 151 12.13 0.15 12.32
N ALA A 152 11.88 0.80 11.18
CA ALA A 152 11.29 2.12 11.11
C ALA A 152 10.47 2.23 9.82
N ALA A 153 9.47 3.10 9.78
CA ALA A 153 8.71 3.38 8.55
C ALA A 153 8.06 4.76 8.60
N GLU A 154 7.71 5.28 7.43
CA GLU A 154 6.80 6.43 7.32
C GLU A 154 5.38 5.96 7.00
N ILE A 155 4.40 6.52 7.68
CA ILE A 155 2.97 6.32 7.44
C ILE A 155 2.42 7.63 6.91
N VAL A 156 2.00 7.64 5.66
CA VAL A 156 1.37 8.80 5.02
C VAL A 156 -0.12 8.56 4.91
N LEU A 157 -0.91 9.36 5.62
CA LEU A 157 -2.35 9.32 5.52
C LEU A 157 -2.85 10.29 4.45
N VAL A 158 -3.78 9.79 3.63
CA VAL A 158 -4.36 10.50 2.49
C VAL A 158 -5.88 10.58 2.61
N ALA A 159 -6.52 11.46 1.84
CA ALA A 159 -7.98 11.51 1.82
C ALA A 159 -8.55 10.21 1.24
N PRO A 160 -9.69 9.72 1.74
CA PRO A 160 -10.35 8.55 1.16
C PRO A 160 -10.81 8.82 -0.27
N TYR A 161 -10.35 8.00 -1.23
CA TYR A 161 -10.91 7.92 -2.58
C TYR A 161 -11.77 6.66 -2.70
N VAL A 162 -11.26 5.50 -2.26
CA VAL A 162 -11.95 4.19 -2.32
C VAL A 162 -12.70 3.87 -1.03
N GLY A 163 -12.40 4.57 0.07
CA GLY A 163 -13.02 4.34 1.38
C GLY A 163 -12.30 3.30 2.24
N GLY A 164 -10.96 3.22 2.15
CA GLY A 164 -10.11 2.33 2.94
C GLY A 164 -8.89 1.77 2.18
N ALA A 165 -8.56 2.27 0.99
CA ALA A 165 -7.42 1.71 0.26
C ALA A 165 -6.06 2.06 0.92
N GLY A 166 -5.05 1.25 0.62
CA GLY A 166 -3.68 1.51 1.05
C GLY A 166 -2.66 0.74 0.22
N SER A 167 -1.40 1.14 0.31
CA SER A 167 -0.29 0.54 -0.42
C SER A 167 1.03 0.68 0.32
N ALA A 168 1.88 -0.34 0.18
CA ALA A 168 3.24 -0.33 0.69
C ALA A 168 4.22 0.06 -0.42
N TYR A 169 5.18 0.92 -0.08
CA TYR A 169 6.21 1.46 -0.96
C TYR A 169 7.58 1.15 -0.35
N ALA A 170 8.04 -0.09 -0.56
CA ALA A 170 9.28 -0.61 0.03
C ALA A 170 10.51 0.26 -0.32
N SER A 171 10.61 0.75 -1.56
CA SER A 171 11.69 1.62 -2.04
C SER A 171 11.81 2.97 -1.30
N ALA A 172 10.74 3.40 -0.64
CA ALA A 172 10.68 4.60 0.19
C ALA A 172 10.51 4.29 1.68
N ASN A 173 10.50 3.01 2.06
CA ASN A 173 10.19 2.54 3.41
C ASN A 173 8.94 3.21 4.01
N ARG A 174 7.87 3.23 3.20
CA ARG A 174 6.67 4.03 3.43
C ARG A 174 5.41 3.21 3.16
N VAL A 175 4.36 3.45 3.94
CA VAL A 175 3.00 3.03 3.62
C VAL A 175 2.13 4.25 3.40
N VAL A 176 1.20 4.14 2.43
CA VAL A 176 0.11 5.11 2.23
C VAL A 176 -1.20 4.41 2.58
N LEU A 177 -2.05 5.09 3.35
CA LEU A 177 -3.34 4.56 3.76
C LEU A 177 -4.38 5.68 3.78
N GLU A 178 -5.60 5.39 3.35
CA GLU A 178 -6.71 6.33 3.42
C GLU A 178 -7.16 6.61 4.86
N ALA A 179 -7.28 7.89 5.20
CA ALA A 179 -7.68 8.39 6.52
C ALA A 179 -9.20 8.30 6.72
N VAL A 180 -9.70 7.07 6.78
CA VAL A 180 -11.12 6.78 7.09
C VAL A 180 -11.42 7.05 8.56
N LEU A 181 -12.61 7.58 8.83
CA LEU A 181 -13.03 7.93 10.19
C LEU A 181 -13.56 6.74 10.99
N PHE A 182 -13.88 5.64 10.31
CA PHE A 182 -14.38 4.39 10.86
C PHE A 182 -13.80 3.23 10.07
N ASN A 183 -13.75 2.05 10.68
CA ASN A 183 -13.32 0.82 10.00
C ASN A 183 -14.38 0.44 8.95
N PRO A 184 -14.05 0.42 7.65
CA PRO A 184 -14.99 0.05 6.59
C PRO A 184 -15.47 -1.40 6.75
N LEU A 185 -14.57 -2.27 7.23
CA LEU A 185 -14.84 -3.65 7.61
C LEU A 185 -14.56 -3.79 9.11
N PRO A 186 -15.59 -3.86 9.96
CA PRO A 186 -15.41 -3.96 11.42
C PRO A 186 -14.54 -5.15 11.86
N GLU A 187 -14.62 -6.26 11.15
CA GLU A 187 -13.83 -7.48 11.36
C GLU A 187 -12.36 -7.36 10.93
N LEU A 188 -12.04 -6.32 10.14
CA LEU A 188 -10.69 -6.00 9.68
C LEU A 188 -10.36 -4.52 9.93
N PRO A 189 -10.09 -4.14 11.20
CA PRO A 189 -9.78 -2.75 11.55
C PRO A 189 -8.59 -2.18 10.77
N GLU A 190 -8.57 -0.86 10.57
CA GLU A 190 -7.47 -0.20 9.83
C GLU A 190 -6.10 -0.42 10.47
N ALA A 191 -6.03 -0.61 11.79
CA ALA A 191 -4.78 -0.95 12.47
C ALA A 191 -4.21 -2.30 12.00
N VAL A 192 -5.08 -3.26 11.66
CA VAL A 192 -4.68 -4.57 11.11
C VAL A 192 -4.20 -4.41 9.67
N ARG A 193 -4.93 -3.64 8.83
CA ARG A 193 -4.50 -3.30 7.47
C ARG A 193 -3.15 -2.59 7.48
N LEU A 194 -2.94 -1.65 8.39
CA LEU A 194 -1.67 -0.93 8.54
C LEU A 194 -0.51 -1.88 8.87
N ALA A 195 -0.71 -2.85 9.77
CA ALA A 195 0.32 -3.85 10.05
C ALA A 195 0.63 -4.73 8.83
N TRP A 196 -0.39 -5.12 8.07
CA TRP A 196 -0.21 -5.85 6.82
C TRP A 196 0.56 -5.04 5.77
N LEU A 197 0.33 -3.73 5.67
CA LEU A 197 1.10 -2.86 4.77
C LEU A 197 2.55 -2.72 5.24
N LEU A 198 2.78 -2.51 6.55
CA LEU A 198 4.12 -2.37 7.12
C LEU A 198 4.95 -3.65 6.95
N SER A 199 4.33 -4.82 7.07
CA SER A 199 5.02 -6.10 6.93
C SER A 199 5.48 -6.42 5.50
N GLN A 200 5.13 -5.57 4.53
CA GLN A 200 5.61 -5.71 3.14
C GLN A 200 6.87 -4.90 2.86
N LEU A 201 7.25 -3.95 3.75
CA LEU A 201 8.30 -2.97 3.45
C LEU A 201 9.70 -3.59 3.32
N ASN A 202 9.94 -4.75 3.91
CA ASN A 202 11.24 -5.44 3.83
C ASN A 202 11.32 -6.47 2.70
N ALA A 203 10.33 -6.54 1.80
CA ALA A 203 10.24 -7.56 0.75
C ALA A 203 11.30 -7.42 -0.36
N ASP A 204 11.92 -6.24 -0.49
CA ASP A 204 12.97 -5.94 -1.48
C ASP A 204 14.40 -6.00 -0.91
N LEU A 205 14.55 -6.41 0.35
CA LEU A 205 15.84 -6.59 0.99
C LEU A 205 16.49 -7.95 0.63
N PRO A 206 17.84 -8.06 0.72
CA PRO A 206 18.58 -9.26 0.31
C PRO A 206 18.07 -10.58 0.89
N TRP A 207 17.66 -10.61 2.16
CA TRP A 207 17.17 -11.82 2.83
C TRP A 207 15.97 -12.47 2.10
N MET A 208 15.17 -11.68 1.38
CA MET A 208 14.07 -12.14 0.54
C MET A 208 14.51 -12.28 -0.93
N THR A 209 15.23 -11.29 -1.46
CA THR A 209 15.58 -11.24 -2.89
C THR A 209 16.63 -12.26 -3.31
N ASP A 210 17.39 -12.82 -2.36
CA ASP A 210 18.32 -13.93 -2.62
C ASP A 210 17.60 -15.24 -2.97
N VAL A 211 16.32 -15.36 -2.61
CA VAL A 211 15.49 -16.56 -2.87
C VAL A 211 14.54 -16.34 -4.06
N MET A 212 14.17 -15.08 -4.34
CA MET A 212 13.16 -14.75 -5.35
C MET A 212 13.42 -13.39 -6.00
N PRO A 213 13.16 -13.22 -7.31
CA PRO A 213 13.20 -11.90 -7.97
C PRO A 213 12.38 -10.82 -7.23
N PRO A 214 12.85 -9.56 -7.14
CA PRO A 214 12.20 -8.52 -6.33
C PRO A 214 10.73 -8.22 -6.69
N ALA A 215 10.34 -8.38 -7.96
CA ALA A 215 8.95 -8.18 -8.37
C ALA A 215 8.03 -9.31 -7.86
N GLN A 216 8.49 -10.55 -7.96
CA GLN A 216 7.77 -11.72 -7.43
C GLN A 216 7.74 -11.66 -5.89
N ALA A 217 8.83 -11.29 -5.24
CA ALA A 217 8.92 -11.17 -3.79
C ALA A 217 7.87 -10.21 -3.22
N ARG A 218 7.70 -9.04 -3.85
CA ARG A 218 6.67 -8.07 -3.47
C ARG A 218 5.25 -8.62 -3.63
N GLY A 219 4.97 -9.34 -4.71
CA GLY A 219 3.67 -9.97 -4.94
C GLY A 219 3.38 -11.10 -3.95
N ALA A 220 4.34 -11.99 -3.73
CA ALA A 220 4.22 -13.11 -2.81
C ALA A 220 4.07 -12.64 -1.35
N MET A 221 4.81 -11.61 -0.94
CA MET A 221 4.75 -11.07 0.42
C MET A 221 3.36 -10.51 0.76
N LYS A 222 2.68 -9.88 -0.21
CA LYS A 222 1.31 -9.38 -0.03
C LYS A 222 0.35 -10.47 0.43
N LEU A 223 0.44 -11.67 -0.16
CA LEU A 223 -0.41 -12.81 0.18
C LEU A 223 0.10 -13.50 1.45
N ALA A 224 1.42 -13.75 1.53
CA ALA A 224 2.04 -14.49 2.62
C ALA A 224 1.89 -13.81 3.99
N MET A 225 1.83 -12.48 4.03
CA MET A 225 1.70 -11.75 5.29
C MET A 225 0.28 -11.68 5.83
N ILE A 226 -0.77 -12.05 5.07
CA ILE A 226 -2.14 -11.95 5.59
C ILE A 226 -2.35 -12.90 6.79
N PRO A 227 -2.06 -14.22 6.72
CA PRO A 227 -2.26 -15.11 7.84
C PRO A 227 -1.48 -14.74 9.13
N PRO A 228 -0.17 -14.45 9.11
CA PRO A 228 0.54 -14.06 10.34
C PRO A 228 0.05 -12.71 10.89
N VAL A 229 -0.41 -11.79 10.04
CA VAL A 229 -1.03 -10.53 10.52
C VAL A 229 -2.37 -10.81 11.21
N LEU A 230 -3.22 -11.69 10.66
CA LEU A 230 -4.49 -12.06 11.29
C LEU A 230 -4.26 -12.83 12.61
N ALA A 231 -3.31 -13.76 12.64
CA ALA A 231 -2.94 -14.49 13.85
C ALA A 231 -2.38 -13.54 14.93
N ALA A 232 -1.56 -12.57 14.54
CA ALA A 232 -1.08 -11.54 15.45
C ALA A 232 -2.21 -10.60 15.92
N ALA A 233 -3.17 -10.28 15.04
CA ALA A 233 -4.34 -9.46 15.37
C ALA A 233 -5.25 -10.16 16.38
N GLU A 234 -5.43 -11.47 16.25
CA GLU A 234 -6.14 -12.29 17.22
C GLU A 234 -5.46 -12.27 18.59
N ALA A 235 -4.13 -12.40 18.62
CA ALA A 235 -3.35 -12.33 19.86
C ALA A 235 -3.46 -10.99 20.60
N VAL A 236 -3.79 -9.90 19.89
CA VAL A 236 -4.02 -8.57 20.47
C VAL A 236 -5.49 -8.14 20.47
N GLU A 237 -6.40 -9.10 20.25
CA GLU A 237 -7.86 -8.93 20.33
C GLU A 237 -8.43 -7.91 19.32
N LEU A 238 -7.84 -7.80 18.12
CA LEU A 238 -8.28 -6.89 17.05
C LEU A 238 -9.13 -7.56 15.96
N ALA A 239 -8.88 -8.83 15.65
CA ALA A 239 -9.58 -9.58 14.59
C ALA A 239 -9.49 -11.09 14.87
N HIS A 240 -10.26 -11.90 14.14
CA HIS A 240 -10.13 -13.35 14.20
C HIS A 240 -9.12 -13.88 13.18
N CYS A 241 -8.48 -15.01 13.49
CA CYS A 241 -7.62 -15.72 12.54
C CYS A 241 -8.32 -17.01 12.09
N ASP A 242 -9.14 -16.89 11.05
CA ASP A 242 -9.79 -18.02 10.41
C ASP A 242 -9.82 -17.85 8.89
N GLU A 243 -10.19 -18.92 8.18
CA GLU A 243 -10.26 -18.93 6.72
C GLU A 243 -11.26 -17.92 6.15
N LEU A 244 -12.35 -17.64 6.89
CA LEU A 244 -13.37 -16.67 6.47
C LEU A 244 -12.82 -15.24 6.52
N THR A 245 -12.14 -14.88 7.60
CA THR A 245 -11.50 -13.57 7.79
C THR A 245 -10.34 -13.40 6.82
N LEU A 246 -9.60 -14.47 6.53
CA LEU A 246 -8.58 -14.49 5.46
C LEU A 246 -9.19 -14.18 4.10
N ALA A 247 -10.31 -14.81 3.73
CA ALA A 247 -11.00 -14.55 2.47
C ALA A 247 -11.50 -13.08 2.41
N ALA A 248 -12.07 -12.56 3.50
CA ALA A 248 -12.48 -11.16 3.60
C ALA A 248 -11.29 -10.21 3.42
N ALA A 249 -10.14 -10.51 4.03
CA ALA A 249 -8.92 -9.71 3.91
C ALA A 249 -8.38 -9.72 2.47
N ILE A 250 -8.36 -10.87 1.80
CA ILE A 250 -7.94 -10.96 0.39
C ILE A 250 -8.86 -10.14 -0.50
N ALA A 251 -10.18 -10.30 -0.37
CA ALA A 251 -11.16 -9.55 -1.14
C ALA A 251 -11.03 -8.03 -0.94
N ALA A 252 -10.78 -7.59 0.30
CA ALA A 252 -10.72 -6.18 0.64
C ALA A 252 -9.37 -5.52 0.32
N TRP A 253 -8.26 -6.24 0.48
CA TRP A 253 -6.91 -5.65 0.41
C TRP A 253 -6.18 -5.94 -0.90
N LEU A 254 -6.62 -6.96 -1.64
CA LEU A 254 -6.01 -7.39 -2.90
C LEU A 254 -7.06 -7.46 -4.02
N PRO A 255 -7.61 -6.30 -4.43
CA PRO A 255 -8.55 -6.25 -5.53
C PRO A 255 -7.94 -6.88 -6.79
N GLY A 256 -8.69 -7.79 -7.42
CA GLY A 256 -8.23 -8.59 -8.56
C GLY A 256 -7.73 -10.00 -8.21
N VAL A 257 -7.55 -10.33 -6.93
CA VAL A 257 -7.30 -11.71 -6.47
C VAL A 257 -8.64 -12.37 -6.14
N ALA A 258 -8.92 -13.52 -6.75
CA ALA A 258 -10.11 -14.32 -6.45
C ALA A 258 -10.00 -14.94 -5.05
N ALA A 259 -10.62 -14.29 -4.06
CA ALA A 259 -10.52 -14.68 -2.64
C ALA A 259 -10.99 -16.13 -2.39
N GLU A 260 -12.04 -16.56 -3.09
CA GLU A 260 -12.61 -17.91 -3.02
C GLU A 260 -11.62 -19.01 -3.45
N ASP A 261 -10.71 -18.72 -4.39
CA ASP A 261 -9.67 -19.65 -4.83
C ASP A 261 -8.39 -19.52 -3.98
N ALA A 262 -8.03 -18.28 -3.61
CA ALA A 262 -6.77 -17.99 -2.94
C ALA A 262 -6.80 -18.35 -1.45
N ALA A 263 -7.90 -18.09 -0.74
CA ALA A 263 -7.98 -18.27 0.71
C ALA A 263 -7.73 -19.73 1.14
N PRO A 264 -8.35 -20.77 0.53
CA PRO A 264 -8.10 -22.15 0.94
C PRO A 264 -6.64 -22.59 0.71
N LYS A 265 -6.03 -22.14 -0.40
CA LYS A 265 -4.61 -22.42 -0.73
C LYS A 265 -3.68 -21.79 0.31
N ILE A 266 -3.91 -20.51 0.62
CA ILE A 266 -3.11 -19.75 1.59
C ILE A 266 -3.31 -20.30 3.00
N TRP A 267 -4.53 -20.65 3.39
CA TRP A 267 -4.83 -21.24 4.69
C TRP A 267 -4.12 -22.59 4.88
N THR A 268 -4.16 -23.45 3.86
CA THR A 268 -3.44 -24.73 3.86
C THR A 268 -1.94 -24.52 4.00
N TRP A 269 -1.36 -23.60 3.23
CA TRP A 269 0.06 -23.24 3.33
C TRP A 269 0.44 -22.72 4.72
N TRP A 270 -0.39 -21.85 5.30
CA TRP A 270 -0.17 -21.28 6.63
C TRP A 270 -0.17 -22.35 7.73
N ASN A 271 -1.12 -23.27 7.71
CA ASN A 271 -1.15 -24.38 8.67
C ASN A 271 0.08 -25.29 8.53
N ALA A 272 0.52 -25.57 7.31
CA ALA A 272 1.74 -26.33 7.07
C ALA A 272 2.99 -25.60 7.62
N TRP A 273 3.05 -24.27 7.51
CA TRP A 273 4.10 -23.45 8.12
C TRP A 273 4.09 -23.56 9.64
N LEU A 274 2.92 -23.49 10.27
CA LEU A 274 2.79 -23.61 11.73
C LEU A 274 3.25 -24.98 12.24
N ASP A 275 2.98 -26.05 11.50
CA ASP A 275 3.38 -27.41 11.87
C ASP A 275 4.89 -27.63 11.69
N HIS A 276 5.49 -27.06 10.64
CA HIS A 276 6.88 -27.29 10.25
C HIS A 276 7.56 -26.00 9.79
N ALA A 277 7.87 -25.12 10.73
CA ALA A 277 8.55 -23.87 10.44
C ALA A 277 9.92 -24.13 9.79
N THR A 278 10.13 -23.52 8.61
CA THR A 278 11.44 -23.46 7.93
C THR A 278 11.96 -22.02 7.99
N LYS A 279 12.69 -21.56 6.98
CA LYS A 279 13.00 -20.13 6.84
C LYS A 279 11.85 -19.43 6.12
N TRP A 280 11.43 -18.27 6.62
CA TRP A 280 10.31 -17.52 6.07
C TRP A 280 10.45 -17.24 4.56
N PRO A 281 11.60 -16.79 4.01
CA PRO A 281 11.76 -16.61 2.57
C PRO A 281 11.46 -17.88 1.74
N VAL A 282 11.82 -19.05 2.27
CA VAL A 282 11.58 -20.34 1.59
C VAL A 282 10.08 -20.67 1.62
N ALA A 283 9.41 -20.42 2.74
CA ALA A 283 7.96 -20.60 2.84
C ALA A 283 7.19 -19.66 1.89
N VAL A 284 7.58 -18.38 1.81
CA VAL A 284 7.00 -17.41 0.86
C VAL A 284 7.21 -17.84 -0.59
N ALA A 285 8.40 -18.34 -0.93
CA ALA A 285 8.68 -18.86 -2.26
C ALA A 285 7.85 -20.11 -2.60
N ALA A 286 7.58 -20.98 -1.62
CA ALA A 286 6.68 -22.10 -1.81
C ALA A 286 5.23 -21.65 -2.07
N LEU A 287 4.76 -20.59 -1.40
CA LEU A 287 3.43 -20.02 -1.62
C LEU A 287 3.28 -19.43 -3.03
N GLU A 288 4.31 -18.73 -3.51
CA GLU A 288 4.33 -18.18 -4.87
C GLU A 288 4.09 -19.28 -5.92
N GLN A 289 4.74 -20.42 -5.77
CA GLN A 289 4.58 -21.56 -6.68
C GLN A 289 3.18 -22.22 -6.61
N LEU A 290 2.50 -22.12 -5.46
CA LEU A 290 1.13 -22.63 -5.27
C LEU A 290 0.07 -21.69 -5.88
N THR A 291 0.36 -20.40 -5.96
CA THR A 291 -0.58 -19.36 -6.40
C THR A 291 -0.45 -19.03 -7.89
N LEU A 292 0.70 -19.29 -8.51
CA LEU A 292 0.90 -19.21 -9.96
C LEU A 292 0.36 -20.43 -10.75
N ARG A 293 -0.20 -21.43 -10.06
CA ARG A 293 -0.82 -22.62 -10.65
C ARG A 293 -2.34 -22.61 -10.47
#